data_AF-R0HQG0-F1
#
_entry.id   AF-R0HQG0-F1
#
_cell.length_a   1.000
_cell.length_b   1.000
_cell.length_c   1.000
_cell.angle_alpha   90.00
_cell.angle_beta   90.00
_cell.angle_gamma   90.00
#
_symmetry.space_group_name_H-M   'P 1'
#
loop_
_entity.id
_entity.type
_entity.pdbx_description
1 polymer ?
#
loop_
_entity_poly.entity_id
_entity_poly.type
_entity_poly.pdbx_seq_one_letter_code
_entity_poly.pdbx_strand_id
1 'polypeptide(L)'
;VFYKFKNKDGKFKEHLAEDAIGLLCLYEAAHWSTHGEDILDEALVFSRSHLEGLTYQSSPHMSNRIKNALKHSYPRGISRIETRQFISYYEKEDLHDQTLLEFAKIDFNILQMLHRKELGQVFRWYKDLGLDSKLPYARNRTVESYLWAVGAYFEPCYSQARINLAIVVILLTLVDDTYDAYGTIEELEPFTNALIMWNPSGMEGLPESMKYLHQVLLDFYGKIEEEMEREGRPGCGLFAKQSMIVTAKAYLQEAKWLSQDYVATFNEYKENGVYSSSYLALLTGSILGMVDEGTLDVFKWLSTFPPLLVNSALIGRLCGDIASCE
;
A
#
# COMPACT_ATOMS: atom_id res chain seq x y z
N VAL A 1 23.44 13.74 16.70
CA VAL A 1 24.56 13.51 15.74
C VAL A 1 24.77 14.65 14.73
N PHE A 2 23.70 15.32 14.26
CA PHE A 2 23.79 16.33 13.19
C PHE A 2 24.31 17.71 13.62
N TYR A 3 24.22 18.07 14.91
CA TYR A 3 24.67 19.38 15.43
C TYR A 3 26.13 19.73 15.11
N LYS A 4 27.02 18.73 14.94
CA LYS A 4 28.42 18.96 14.56
C LYS A 4 28.59 19.58 13.16
N PHE A 5 27.56 19.48 12.32
CA PHE A 5 27.49 20.05 10.98
C PHE A 5 26.88 21.46 10.97
N LYS A 6 26.49 21.99 12.13
CA LYS A 6 26.02 23.36 12.30
C LYS A 6 27.14 24.31 12.74
N ASN A 7 27.00 25.57 12.36
CA ASN A 7 27.77 26.70 12.81
C ASN A 7 27.28 27.18 14.19
N LYS A 8 28.02 28.11 14.81
CA LYS A 8 27.63 28.71 16.11
C LYS A 8 26.35 29.53 16.03
N ASP A 9 25.97 30.00 14.84
CA ASP A 9 24.71 30.70 14.56
C ASP A 9 23.53 29.74 14.35
N GLY A 10 23.74 28.44 14.46
CA GLY A 10 22.71 27.41 14.34
C GLY A 10 22.43 26.93 12.92
N LYS A 11 23.07 27.49 11.89
CA LYS A 11 22.87 27.08 10.48
C LYS A 11 23.78 25.94 10.06
N PHE A 12 23.39 25.14 9.08
CA PHE A 12 24.29 24.16 8.48
C PHE A 12 25.49 24.85 7.82
N LYS A 13 26.65 24.18 7.86
CA LYS A 13 27.89 24.73 7.29
C LYS A 13 27.80 24.76 5.76
N GLU A 14 28.00 25.94 5.16
CA GLU A 14 27.88 26.14 3.71
C GLU A 14 28.81 25.25 2.86
N HIS A 15 30.00 24.89 3.33
CA HIS A 15 30.89 24.00 2.57
C HIS A 15 30.31 22.59 2.36
N LEU A 16 29.28 22.20 3.13
CA LEU A 16 28.55 20.94 2.90
C LEU A 16 27.78 20.97 1.58
N ALA A 17 27.50 22.16 1.03
CA ALA A 17 26.81 22.34 -0.24
C ALA A 17 27.56 21.73 -1.44
N GLU A 18 28.86 21.49 -1.31
CA GLU A 18 29.72 20.94 -2.36
C GLU A 18 29.71 19.39 -2.37
N ASP A 19 29.30 18.75 -1.27
CA ASP A 19 29.27 17.29 -1.13
C ASP A 19 27.89 16.73 -1.52
N ALA A 20 27.71 16.48 -2.82
CA ALA A 20 26.46 15.95 -3.36
C ALA A 20 26.01 14.64 -2.69
N ILE A 21 26.96 13.74 -2.39
CA ILE A 21 26.66 12.45 -1.76
C ILE A 21 26.26 12.66 -0.30
N GLY A 22 27.01 13.49 0.44
CA GLY A 22 26.69 13.85 1.82
C GLY A 22 25.32 14.50 1.95
N LEU A 23 24.96 15.40 1.02
CA LEU A 23 23.64 16.03 0.96
C LEU A 23 22.53 15.05 0.64
N LEU A 24 22.73 14.11 -0.30
CA LEU A 24 21.76 13.05 -0.57
C LEU A 24 21.51 12.21 0.69
N CYS A 25 22.58 11.78 1.37
CA CYS A 25 22.48 11.04 2.62
C CYS A 25 21.75 11.83 3.71
N LEU A 26 22.02 13.14 3.82
CA LEU A 26 21.35 14.02 4.78
C LEU A 26 19.86 14.18 4.44
N TYR A 27 19.53 14.38 3.16
CA TYR A 27 18.16 14.49 2.67
C TYR A 27 17.36 13.23 2.99
N GLU A 28 17.88 12.05 2.62
CA GLU A 28 17.22 10.78 2.89
C GLU A 28 17.11 10.49 4.40
N ALA A 29 18.13 10.83 5.19
CA ALA A 29 18.08 10.71 6.65
C ALA A 29 17.00 11.61 7.27
N ALA A 30 16.82 12.83 6.74
CA ALA A 30 15.83 13.77 7.24
C ALA A 30 14.37 13.28 7.04
N HIS A 31 14.11 12.42 6.05
CA HIS A 31 12.80 11.80 5.85
C HIS A 31 12.42 10.76 6.92
N TRP A 32 13.35 10.37 7.79
CA TRP A 32 13.10 9.52 8.96
C TRP A 32 12.81 10.30 10.25
N SER A 33 12.60 11.62 10.16
CA SER A 33 12.38 12.46 11.34
C SER A 33 11.15 12.06 12.15
N THR A 34 11.25 12.31 13.45
CA THR A 34 10.16 12.19 14.42
C THR A 34 9.79 13.56 15.00
N HIS A 35 8.66 13.64 15.72
CA HIS A 35 8.20 14.91 16.28
C HIS A 35 9.21 15.51 17.27
N GLY A 36 9.51 16.80 17.10
CA GLY A 36 10.45 17.55 17.95
C GLY A 36 11.91 17.51 17.49
N GLU A 37 12.19 16.94 16.30
CA GLU A 37 13.51 16.92 15.70
C GLU A 37 13.72 18.08 14.70
N ASP A 38 13.58 19.33 15.16
CA ASP A 38 13.67 20.55 14.32
C ASP A 38 14.93 20.58 13.43
N ILE A 39 16.03 20.00 13.91
CA ILE A 39 17.28 19.89 13.13
C ILE A 39 17.13 19.10 11.83
N LEU A 40 16.24 18.11 11.78
CA LEU A 40 15.98 17.32 10.58
C LEU A 40 15.04 18.04 9.62
N ASP A 41 14.10 18.84 10.12
CA ASP A 41 13.28 19.71 9.27
C ASP A 41 14.16 20.77 8.58
N GLU A 42 15.08 21.38 9.33
CA GLU A 42 16.09 22.27 8.78
C GLU A 42 17.03 21.54 7.80
N ALA A 43 17.42 20.29 8.10
CA ALA A 43 18.27 19.50 7.22
C ALA A 43 17.57 19.19 5.90
N LEU A 44 16.26 18.91 5.92
CA LEU A 44 15.46 18.65 4.73
C LEU A 44 15.40 19.88 3.83
N VAL A 45 15.16 21.07 4.40
CA VAL A 45 15.16 22.34 3.64
C VAL A 45 16.54 22.63 3.05
N PHE A 46 17.59 22.54 3.88
CA PHE A 46 18.97 22.80 3.47
C PHE A 46 19.41 21.86 2.35
N SER A 47 19.29 20.55 2.57
CA SER A 47 19.73 19.54 1.59
C SER A 47 18.95 19.63 0.29
N ARG A 48 17.62 19.80 0.34
CA ARG A 48 16.78 19.96 -0.87
C ARG A 48 17.26 21.13 -1.74
N SER A 49 17.43 22.31 -1.15
CA SER A 49 17.81 23.52 -1.89
C SER A 49 19.15 23.36 -2.60
N HIS A 50 20.14 22.74 -1.96
CA HIS A 50 21.45 22.53 -2.56
C HIS A 50 21.43 21.40 -3.61
N LEU A 51 20.69 20.32 -3.38
CA LEU A 51 20.52 19.22 -4.34
C LEU A 51 19.87 19.68 -5.64
N GLU A 52 18.88 20.57 -5.58
CA GLU A 52 18.24 21.17 -6.76
C GLU A 52 19.27 21.92 -7.62
N GLY A 53 20.19 22.67 -7.00
CA GLY A 53 21.28 23.35 -7.70
C GLY A 53 22.31 22.38 -8.29
N LEU A 54 22.70 21.35 -7.53
CA LEU A 54 23.69 20.36 -7.94
C LEU A 54 23.22 19.45 -9.08
N THR A 55 21.91 19.34 -9.27
CA THR A 55 21.31 18.48 -10.30
C THR A 55 21.88 18.77 -11.70
N TYR A 56 22.17 20.02 -12.02
CA TYR A 56 22.69 20.42 -13.35
C TYR A 56 24.23 20.44 -13.44
N GLN A 57 24.90 20.36 -12.30
CA GLN A 57 26.36 20.44 -12.18
C GLN A 57 27.01 19.06 -12.04
N SER A 58 26.20 18.05 -11.68
CA SER A 58 26.64 16.68 -11.43
C SER A 58 26.75 15.85 -12.72
N SER A 59 27.45 14.71 -12.64
CA SER A 59 27.46 13.71 -13.71
C SER A 59 26.03 13.25 -14.08
N PRO A 60 25.78 12.74 -15.31
CA PRO A 60 24.42 12.34 -15.71
C PRO A 60 23.77 11.29 -14.78
N HIS A 61 24.53 10.32 -14.29
CA HIS A 61 24.02 9.29 -13.37
C HIS A 61 23.73 9.87 -11.97
N MET A 62 24.57 10.77 -11.46
CA MET A 62 24.32 11.46 -10.19
C MET A 62 23.15 12.43 -10.29
N SER A 63 23.04 13.20 -11.38
CA SER A 63 21.90 14.06 -11.67
C SER A 63 20.58 13.28 -11.64
N ASN A 64 20.55 12.09 -12.25
CA ASN A 64 19.38 11.22 -12.21
C ASN A 64 19.09 10.72 -10.79
N ARG A 65 20.11 10.32 -10.02
CA ARG A 65 19.94 9.92 -8.61
C ARG A 65 19.34 11.05 -7.77
N ILE A 66 19.84 12.27 -7.93
CA ILE A 66 19.33 13.46 -7.24
C ILE A 66 17.87 13.73 -7.61
N LYS A 67 17.54 13.74 -8.90
CA LYS A 67 16.15 13.92 -9.36
C LYS A 67 15.20 12.87 -8.80
N ASN A 68 15.64 11.61 -8.75
CA ASN A 68 14.83 10.53 -8.21
C ASN A 68 14.57 10.74 -6.72
N ALA A 69 15.59 10.99 -5.90
CA ALA A 69 15.46 11.25 -4.47
C ALA A 69 14.56 12.46 -4.17
N LEU A 70 14.72 13.55 -4.93
CA LEU A 70 13.89 14.76 -4.79
C LEU A 70 12.42 14.53 -5.17
N LYS A 71 12.15 13.57 -6.06
CA LYS A 71 10.79 13.19 -6.46
C LYS A 71 10.16 12.21 -5.46
N HIS A 72 10.89 11.16 -5.10
CA HIS A 72 10.50 10.16 -4.11
C HIS A 72 11.71 9.86 -3.24
N SER A 73 11.61 10.19 -1.95
CA SER A 73 12.66 9.84 -1.01
C SER A 73 12.65 8.33 -0.76
N TYR A 74 13.84 7.77 -0.57
CA TYR A 74 14.04 6.35 -0.31
C TYR A 74 13.14 5.80 0.82
N PRO A 75 12.95 6.51 1.97
CA PRO A 75 12.10 6.02 3.08
C PRO A 75 10.62 5.89 2.72
N ARG A 76 10.18 6.55 1.65
CA ARG A 76 8.80 6.54 1.16
C ARG A 76 8.66 5.77 -0.16
N GLY A 77 9.76 5.27 -0.71
CA GLY A 77 9.81 4.53 -1.97
C GLY A 77 9.48 3.05 -1.77
N ILE A 78 8.98 2.41 -2.83
CA ILE A 78 8.82 0.96 -2.85
C ILE A 78 10.20 0.34 -3.04
N SER A 79 10.64 -0.50 -2.09
CA SER A 79 11.99 -1.06 -2.02
C SER A 79 12.51 -1.61 -3.34
N ARG A 80 11.68 -2.31 -4.13
CA ARG A 80 12.10 -2.88 -5.42
C ARG A 80 12.20 -1.88 -6.56
N ILE A 81 11.41 -0.81 -6.54
CA ILE A 81 11.56 0.30 -7.49
C ILE A 81 12.89 1.01 -7.19
N GLU A 82 13.14 1.31 -5.93
CA GLU A 82 14.39 1.95 -5.48
C GLU A 82 15.61 1.06 -5.79
N THR A 83 15.52 -0.25 -5.54
CA THR A 83 16.57 -1.21 -5.88
C THR A 83 16.89 -1.18 -7.37
N ARG A 84 15.87 -1.16 -8.23
CA ARG A 84 16.07 -1.11 -9.68
C ARG A 84 16.79 0.16 -10.12
N GLN A 85 16.40 1.30 -9.55
CA GLN A 85 17.06 2.59 -9.83
C GLN A 85 18.51 2.58 -9.33
N PHE A 86 18.73 2.07 -8.12
CA PHE A 86 20.06 2.02 -7.51
C PHE A 86 21.03 1.11 -8.27
N ILE A 87 20.59 -0.06 -8.77
CA ILE A 87 21.43 -0.92 -9.63
C ILE A 87 21.93 -0.15 -10.85
N SER A 88 21.07 0.66 -11.50
CA SER A 88 21.45 1.46 -12.66
C SER A 88 22.39 2.61 -12.32
N TYR A 89 22.21 3.22 -11.15
CA TYR A 89 23.12 4.25 -10.65
C TYR A 89 24.50 3.64 -10.32
N TYR A 90 24.53 2.56 -9.53
CA TYR A 90 25.74 1.94 -9.02
C TYR A 90 26.64 1.37 -10.13
N GLU A 91 26.04 0.85 -11.21
CA GLU A 91 26.78 0.43 -12.41
C GLU A 91 27.58 1.55 -13.09
N LYS A 92 27.19 2.82 -12.88
CA LYS A 92 27.83 3.99 -13.49
C LYS A 92 28.84 4.67 -12.58
N GLU A 93 28.96 4.24 -11.33
CA GLU A 93 29.97 4.78 -10.40
C GLU A 93 31.36 4.27 -10.79
N ASP A 94 32.37 5.14 -10.74
CA ASP A 94 33.76 4.76 -11.06
C ASP A 94 34.30 3.71 -10.06
N LEU A 95 33.89 3.82 -8.80
CA LEU A 95 34.23 2.89 -7.72
C LEU A 95 32.98 2.11 -7.31
N HIS A 96 32.87 0.88 -7.80
CA HIS A 96 31.84 -0.05 -7.37
C HIS A 96 32.40 -1.47 -7.26
N ASP A 97 31.83 -2.24 -6.33
CA ASP A 97 32.09 -3.67 -6.20
C ASP A 97 31.37 -4.44 -7.32
N GLN A 98 32.14 -5.04 -8.21
CA GLN A 98 31.64 -5.79 -9.36
C GLN A 98 30.84 -7.03 -8.95
N THR A 99 31.27 -7.71 -7.89
CA THR A 99 30.59 -8.91 -7.38
C THR A 99 29.22 -8.56 -6.81
N LEU A 100 29.12 -7.48 -6.04
CA LEU A 100 27.86 -6.97 -5.52
C LEU A 100 26.90 -6.56 -6.65
N LEU A 101 27.41 -5.86 -7.67
CA LEU A 101 26.59 -5.43 -8.81
C LEU A 101 26.04 -6.62 -9.59
N GLU A 102 26.88 -7.62 -9.87
CA GLU A 102 26.47 -8.84 -10.56
C GLU A 102 25.43 -9.62 -9.74
N PHE A 103 25.69 -9.80 -8.44
CA PHE A 103 24.75 -10.44 -7.52
C PHE A 103 23.38 -9.74 -7.53
N ALA A 104 23.36 -8.41 -7.37
CA ALA A 104 22.12 -7.63 -7.33
C ALA A 104 21.32 -7.73 -8.65
N LYS A 105 22.00 -7.76 -9.80
CA LYS A 105 21.35 -7.95 -11.11
C LYS A 105 20.72 -9.34 -11.24
N ILE A 106 21.44 -10.38 -10.83
CA ILE A 106 20.95 -11.76 -10.89
C ILE A 106 19.76 -11.94 -9.95
N ASP A 107 19.88 -11.51 -8.69
CA ASP A 107 18.78 -11.52 -7.72
C ASP A 107 17.54 -10.79 -8.26
N PHE A 108 17.75 -9.59 -8.80
CA PHE A 108 16.65 -8.79 -9.33
C PHE A 108 15.87 -9.55 -10.43
N ASN A 109 16.60 -10.17 -11.37
CA ASN A 109 16.01 -10.90 -12.48
C ASN A 109 15.32 -12.20 -12.04
N ILE A 110 15.89 -12.95 -11.09
CA ILE A 110 15.27 -14.17 -10.53
C ILE A 110 13.93 -13.84 -9.89
N LEU A 111 13.91 -12.82 -9.04
CA LEU A 111 12.69 -12.36 -8.38
C LEU A 111 11.68 -11.77 -9.39
N GLN A 112 12.13 -11.05 -10.42
CA GLN A 112 11.22 -10.57 -11.48
C GLN A 112 10.54 -11.75 -12.22
N MET A 113 11.27 -12.85 -12.47
CA MET A 113 10.68 -14.06 -13.07
C MET A 113 9.63 -14.69 -12.15
N LEU A 114 9.92 -14.77 -10.84
CA LEU A 114 8.96 -15.22 -9.84
C LEU A 114 7.71 -14.32 -9.85
N HIS A 115 7.89 -13.00 -9.82
CA HIS A 115 6.79 -12.04 -9.79
C HIS A 115 5.91 -12.13 -11.04
N ARG A 116 6.49 -12.34 -12.23
CA ARG A 116 5.72 -12.58 -13.46
C ARG A 116 4.87 -13.86 -13.39
N LYS A 117 5.40 -14.92 -12.78
CA LYS A 117 4.65 -16.17 -12.57
C LYS A 117 3.49 -15.98 -11.61
N GLU A 118 3.70 -15.24 -10.52
CA GLU A 118 2.67 -14.88 -9.55
C GLU A 118 1.58 -14.02 -10.20
N LEU A 119 1.95 -12.95 -10.91
CA LEU A 119 1.00 -12.11 -11.65
C LEU A 119 0.17 -12.92 -12.66
N GLY A 120 0.80 -13.87 -13.36
CA GLY A 120 0.09 -14.78 -14.26
C GLY A 120 -0.94 -15.69 -13.54
N GLN A 121 -0.74 -16.01 -12.26
CA GLN A 121 -1.73 -16.72 -11.45
C GLN A 121 -2.91 -15.82 -11.07
N VAL A 122 -2.63 -14.57 -10.66
CA VAL A 122 -3.67 -13.58 -10.35
C VAL A 122 -4.55 -13.30 -11.58
N PHE A 123 -3.94 -13.13 -12.75
CA PHE A 123 -4.69 -12.97 -14.01
C PHE A 123 -5.56 -14.17 -14.35
N ARG A 124 -5.07 -15.40 -14.13
CA ARG A 124 -5.87 -16.61 -14.34
C ARG A 124 -7.05 -16.64 -13.39
N TRP A 125 -6.82 -16.41 -12.09
CA TRP A 125 -7.89 -16.33 -11.09
C TRP A 125 -8.97 -15.31 -11.49
N TYR A 126 -8.58 -14.10 -11.90
CA TYR A 126 -9.50 -13.06 -12.33
C TYR A 126 -10.32 -13.49 -13.56
N LYS A 127 -9.64 -14.08 -14.56
CA LYS A 127 -10.26 -14.52 -15.81
C LYS A 127 -11.19 -15.72 -15.63
N ASP A 128 -10.80 -16.68 -14.81
CA ASP A 128 -11.56 -17.92 -14.58
C ASP A 128 -12.89 -17.63 -13.88
N LEU A 129 -12.95 -16.57 -13.06
CA LEU A 129 -14.19 -16.04 -12.50
C LEU A 129 -15.08 -15.36 -13.55
N GLY A 130 -14.52 -14.86 -14.65
CA GLY A 130 -15.27 -14.13 -15.68
C GLY A 130 -15.75 -12.77 -15.19
N LEU A 131 -14.98 -12.11 -14.33
CA LEU A 131 -15.35 -10.88 -13.62
C LEU A 131 -15.80 -9.77 -14.57
N ASP A 132 -15.13 -9.57 -15.70
CA ASP A 132 -15.51 -8.54 -16.68
C ASP A 132 -16.94 -8.70 -17.22
N SER A 133 -17.45 -9.94 -17.28
CA SER A 133 -18.81 -10.23 -17.74
C SER A 133 -19.86 -10.14 -16.62
N LYS A 134 -19.46 -10.47 -15.39
CA LYS A 134 -20.36 -10.55 -14.22
C LYS A 134 -20.49 -9.21 -13.50
N LEU A 135 -19.44 -8.39 -13.56
CA LEU A 135 -19.31 -7.09 -12.92
C LEU A 135 -18.84 -6.06 -13.97
N PRO A 136 -19.66 -5.75 -15.00
CA PRO A 136 -19.23 -4.93 -16.13
C PRO A 136 -18.94 -3.46 -15.76
N TYR A 137 -19.37 -3.01 -14.58
CA TYR A 137 -19.09 -1.69 -14.05
C TYR A 137 -17.72 -1.59 -13.35
N ALA A 138 -17.14 -2.73 -12.96
CA ALA A 138 -15.95 -2.75 -12.12
C ALA A 138 -14.66 -2.57 -12.93
N ARG A 139 -13.70 -1.87 -12.34
CA ARG A 139 -12.39 -1.59 -12.91
C ARG A 139 -11.51 -2.82 -12.79
N ASN A 140 -10.84 -3.20 -13.88
CA ASN A 140 -9.76 -4.17 -13.80
C ASN A 140 -8.49 -3.48 -13.27
N ARG A 141 -8.08 -3.84 -12.05
CA ARG A 141 -6.88 -3.34 -11.36
C ARG A 141 -5.87 -4.44 -11.06
N THR A 142 -5.83 -5.50 -11.87
CA THR A 142 -5.01 -6.69 -11.58
C THR A 142 -3.51 -6.37 -11.46
N VAL A 143 -2.99 -5.51 -12.34
CA VAL A 143 -1.55 -5.15 -12.35
C VAL A 143 -1.21 -4.28 -11.16
N GLU A 144 -2.03 -3.26 -10.88
CA GLU A 144 -1.89 -2.33 -9.77
C GLU A 144 -2.00 -3.05 -8.43
N SER A 145 -2.99 -3.94 -8.30
CA SER A 145 -3.20 -4.77 -7.11
C SER A 145 -2.00 -5.65 -6.80
N TYR A 146 -1.41 -6.25 -7.85
CA TYR A 146 -0.21 -7.05 -7.68
C TYR A 146 1.03 -6.19 -7.37
N LEU A 147 1.15 -5.00 -7.95
CA LEU A 147 2.20 -4.04 -7.60
C LEU A 147 2.12 -3.63 -6.11
N TRP A 148 0.92 -3.40 -5.59
CA TRP A 148 0.72 -3.11 -4.16
C TRP A 148 1.18 -4.28 -3.28
N ALA A 149 0.87 -5.52 -3.68
CA ALA A 149 1.34 -6.71 -2.97
C ALA A 149 2.87 -6.85 -2.97
N VAL A 150 3.54 -6.55 -4.09
CA VAL A 150 5.02 -6.48 -4.16
C VAL A 150 5.57 -5.34 -3.29
N GLY A 151 4.82 -4.25 -3.15
CA GLY A 151 5.16 -3.14 -2.27
C GLY A 151 5.16 -3.52 -0.79
N ALA A 152 4.27 -4.42 -0.37
CA ALA A 152 4.23 -4.91 1.01
C ALA A 152 5.43 -5.80 1.35
N TYR A 153 5.78 -6.72 0.45
CA TYR A 153 6.94 -7.60 0.58
C TYR A 153 7.34 -8.18 -0.79
N PHE A 154 8.64 -8.31 -1.06
CA PHE A 154 9.14 -8.76 -2.37
C PHE A 154 9.90 -10.08 -2.33
N GLU A 155 10.23 -10.55 -1.13
CA GLU A 155 11.10 -11.67 -0.84
C GLU A 155 10.46 -12.99 -1.33
N PRO A 156 11.26 -14.00 -1.70
CA PRO A 156 10.74 -15.26 -2.24
C PRO A 156 9.80 -16.01 -1.29
N CYS A 157 10.06 -15.95 0.02
CA CYS A 157 9.27 -16.64 1.05
C CYS A 157 7.79 -16.18 1.09
N TYR A 158 7.51 -14.94 0.68
CA TYR A 158 6.16 -14.37 0.66
C TYR A 158 5.46 -14.51 -0.70
N SER A 159 5.83 -15.50 -1.51
CA SER A 159 5.25 -15.71 -2.85
C SER A 159 3.74 -15.93 -2.83
N GLN A 160 3.26 -16.89 -2.05
CA GLN A 160 1.83 -17.16 -1.94
C GLN A 160 1.09 -16.00 -1.26
N ALA A 161 1.73 -15.38 -0.27
CA ALA A 161 1.23 -14.19 0.41
C ALA A 161 0.95 -13.04 -0.55
N ARG A 162 1.82 -12.81 -1.55
CA ARG A 162 1.62 -11.76 -2.57
C ARG A 162 0.43 -12.06 -3.46
N ILE A 163 0.25 -13.32 -3.87
CA ILE A 163 -0.89 -13.72 -4.70
C ILE A 163 -2.19 -13.47 -3.94
N ASN A 164 -2.27 -13.93 -2.68
CA ASN A 164 -3.46 -13.75 -1.85
C ASN A 164 -3.73 -12.27 -1.56
N LEU A 165 -2.70 -11.48 -1.23
CA LEU A 165 -2.85 -10.04 -1.02
C LEU A 165 -3.30 -9.31 -2.29
N ALA A 166 -2.75 -9.64 -3.45
CA ALA A 166 -3.19 -9.06 -4.72
C ALA A 166 -4.69 -9.35 -4.98
N ILE A 167 -5.15 -10.56 -4.67
CA ILE A 167 -6.57 -10.91 -4.76
C ILE A 167 -7.41 -10.10 -3.76
N VAL A 168 -6.95 -9.93 -2.51
CA VAL A 168 -7.62 -9.06 -1.53
C VAL A 168 -7.78 -7.64 -2.06
N VAL A 169 -6.73 -7.06 -2.66
CA VAL A 169 -6.80 -5.71 -3.24
C VAL A 169 -7.79 -5.64 -4.41
N ILE A 170 -7.84 -6.67 -5.26
CA ILE A 170 -8.86 -6.77 -6.32
C ILE A 170 -10.26 -6.81 -5.71
N LEU A 171 -10.50 -7.66 -4.70
CA LEU A 171 -11.80 -7.78 -4.03
C LEU A 171 -12.23 -6.46 -3.38
N LEU A 172 -11.31 -5.75 -2.71
CA LEU A 172 -11.56 -4.42 -2.17
C LEU A 172 -11.97 -3.45 -3.28
N THR A 173 -11.28 -3.46 -4.42
CA THR A 173 -11.61 -2.61 -5.59
C THR A 173 -13.00 -2.93 -6.14
N LEU A 174 -13.38 -4.21 -6.22
CA LEU A 174 -14.71 -4.61 -6.71
C LEU A 174 -15.82 -4.15 -5.76
N VAL A 175 -15.56 -4.22 -4.45
CA VAL A 175 -16.49 -3.73 -3.42
C VAL A 175 -16.58 -2.21 -3.51
N ASP A 176 -15.46 -1.49 -3.52
CA ASP A 176 -15.35 -0.03 -3.72
C ASP A 176 -16.18 0.44 -4.93
N ASP A 177 -15.94 -0.15 -6.11
CA ASP A 177 -16.68 0.18 -7.35
C ASP A 177 -18.19 -0.07 -7.24
N THR A 178 -18.59 -1.05 -6.43
CA THR A 178 -20.01 -1.33 -6.18
C THR A 178 -20.66 -0.21 -5.36
N TYR A 179 -19.97 0.35 -4.36
CA TYR A 179 -20.49 1.44 -3.52
C TYR A 179 -20.37 2.82 -4.20
N ASP A 180 -19.29 3.06 -4.94
CA ASP A 180 -18.99 4.39 -5.49
C ASP A 180 -19.70 4.69 -6.82
N ALA A 181 -19.82 3.70 -7.70
CA ALA A 181 -20.20 3.94 -9.10
C ALA A 181 -21.49 3.26 -9.54
N TYR A 182 -21.97 2.24 -8.82
CA TYR A 182 -23.03 1.36 -9.32
C TYR A 182 -24.28 1.28 -8.43
N GLY A 183 -24.13 0.98 -7.15
CA GLY A 183 -25.28 0.66 -6.29
C GLY A 183 -26.09 1.89 -5.88
N THR A 184 -27.41 1.74 -5.87
CA THR A 184 -28.31 2.69 -5.18
C THR A 184 -28.29 2.45 -3.67
N ILE A 185 -28.68 3.42 -2.84
CA ILE A 185 -28.71 3.22 -1.37
C ILE A 185 -29.63 2.06 -0.99
N GLU A 186 -30.75 1.92 -1.69
CA GLU A 186 -31.72 0.84 -1.51
C GLU A 186 -31.14 -0.54 -1.82
N GLU A 187 -30.11 -0.64 -2.67
CA GLU A 187 -29.39 -1.88 -2.97
C GLU A 187 -28.16 -2.07 -2.06
N LEU A 188 -27.45 -0.98 -1.76
CA LEU A 188 -26.23 -0.99 -0.95
C LEU A 188 -26.51 -1.34 0.50
N GLU A 189 -27.61 -0.86 1.10
CA GLU A 189 -27.97 -1.22 2.48
C GLU A 189 -28.20 -2.74 2.65
N PRO A 190 -29.05 -3.40 1.83
CA PRO A 190 -29.15 -4.86 1.82
C PRO A 190 -27.81 -5.57 1.54
N PHE A 191 -27.00 -5.05 0.61
CA PHE A 191 -25.70 -5.64 0.30
C PHE A 191 -24.72 -5.58 1.49
N THR A 192 -24.64 -4.44 2.18
CA THR A 192 -23.86 -4.33 3.42
C THR A 192 -24.37 -5.29 4.48
N ASN A 193 -25.69 -5.44 4.63
CA ASN A 193 -26.28 -6.40 5.57
C ASN A 193 -25.92 -7.85 5.20
N ALA A 194 -25.91 -8.19 3.91
CA ALA A 194 -25.46 -9.49 3.42
C ALA A 194 -23.99 -9.75 3.77
N LEU A 195 -23.12 -8.75 3.61
CA LEU A 195 -21.72 -8.84 4.03
C LEU A 195 -21.60 -9.02 5.56
N ILE A 196 -22.40 -8.31 6.36
CA ILE A 196 -22.39 -8.48 7.83
C ILE A 196 -22.81 -9.91 8.22
N MET A 197 -23.82 -10.47 7.56
CA MET A 197 -24.26 -11.86 7.80
C MET A 197 -23.23 -12.90 7.36
N TRP A 198 -22.44 -12.57 6.33
CA TRP A 198 -21.35 -13.41 5.79
C TRP A 198 -21.77 -14.86 5.48
N ASN A 199 -22.95 -15.05 4.88
CA ASN A 199 -23.45 -16.37 4.50
C ASN A 199 -24.34 -16.30 3.25
N PRO A 200 -24.61 -17.44 2.58
CA PRO A 200 -25.39 -17.44 1.35
C PRO A 200 -26.84 -16.98 1.50
N SER A 201 -27.47 -17.20 2.66
CA SER A 201 -28.85 -16.73 2.91
C SER A 201 -28.97 -15.21 2.91
N GLY A 202 -27.88 -14.48 3.16
CA GLY A 202 -27.87 -13.02 3.11
C GLY A 202 -28.07 -12.44 1.70
N MET A 203 -27.98 -13.26 0.65
CA MET A 203 -28.06 -12.81 -0.74
C MET A 203 -29.50 -12.68 -1.28
N GLU A 204 -30.51 -13.08 -0.51
CA GLU A 204 -31.91 -13.02 -0.95
C GLU A 204 -32.32 -11.57 -1.27
N GLY A 205 -32.90 -11.36 -2.45
CA GLY A 205 -33.37 -10.04 -2.89
C GLY A 205 -32.31 -9.10 -3.47
N LEU A 206 -31.01 -9.46 -3.43
CA LEU A 206 -29.96 -8.61 -4.01
C LEU A 206 -29.95 -8.64 -5.56
N PRO A 207 -29.41 -7.60 -6.21
CA PRO A 207 -29.05 -7.64 -7.63
C PRO A 207 -28.06 -8.77 -7.93
N GLU A 208 -28.16 -9.37 -9.13
CA GLU A 208 -27.34 -10.53 -9.51
C GLU A 208 -25.82 -10.25 -9.47
N SER A 209 -25.39 -9.04 -9.81
CA SER A 209 -23.98 -8.63 -9.70
C SER A 209 -23.49 -8.65 -8.24
N MET A 210 -24.28 -8.13 -7.31
CA MET A 210 -23.96 -8.10 -5.88
C MET A 210 -23.99 -9.50 -5.26
N LYS A 211 -24.93 -10.36 -5.66
CA LYS A 211 -24.93 -11.79 -5.27
C LYS A 211 -23.66 -12.48 -5.73
N TYR A 212 -23.29 -12.25 -6.98
CA TYR A 212 -22.09 -12.85 -7.55
C TYR A 212 -20.83 -12.37 -6.82
N LEU A 213 -20.68 -11.07 -6.57
CA LEU A 213 -19.56 -10.52 -5.80
C LEU A 213 -19.52 -11.06 -4.37
N HIS A 214 -20.67 -11.15 -3.70
CA HIS A 214 -20.78 -11.74 -2.36
C HIS A 214 -20.30 -13.19 -2.34
N GLN A 215 -20.75 -14.01 -3.31
CA GLN A 215 -20.30 -15.41 -3.42
C GLN A 215 -18.78 -15.51 -3.63
N VAL A 216 -18.19 -14.66 -4.48
CA VAL A 216 -16.73 -14.63 -4.69
C VAL A 216 -15.99 -14.30 -3.39
N LEU A 217 -16.51 -13.37 -2.57
CA LEU A 217 -15.95 -13.06 -1.25
C LEU A 217 -16.05 -14.26 -0.31
N LEU A 218 -17.22 -14.91 -0.22
CA LEU A 218 -17.40 -16.11 0.62
C LEU A 218 -16.40 -17.21 0.25
N ASP A 219 -16.27 -17.51 -1.04
CA ASP A 219 -15.40 -18.57 -1.53
C ASP A 219 -13.92 -18.28 -1.26
N PHE A 220 -13.49 -17.03 -1.47
CA PHE A 220 -12.10 -16.64 -1.23
C PHE A 220 -11.75 -16.67 0.26
N TYR A 221 -12.53 -16.00 1.11
CA TYR A 221 -12.25 -15.94 2.54
C TYR A 221 -12.49 -17.27 3.26
N GLY A 222 -13.36 -18.14 2.73
CA GLY A 222 -13.52 -19.51 3.20
C GLY A 222 -12.23 -20.32 3.01
N LYS A 223 -11.62 -20.24 1.81
CA LYS A 223 -10.32 -20.88 1.55
C LYS A 223 -9.23 -20.35 2.47
N ILE A 224 -9.16 -19.03 2.69
CA ILE A 224 -8.20 -18.44 3.62
C ILE A 224 -8.39 -19.00 5.04
N GLU A 225 -9.63 -19.12 5.51
CA GLU A 225 -9.90 -19.68 6.84
C GLU A 225 -9.45 -21.14 6.95
N GLU A 226 -9.75 -21.98 5.96
CA GLU A 226 -9.28 -23.37 5.88
C GLU A 226 -7.74 -23.46 5.87
N GLU A 227 -7.07 -22.55 5.14
CA GLU A 227 -5.61 -22.44 5.12
C GLU A 227 -5.05 -22.10 6.51
N MET A 228 -5.64 -21.12 7.20
CA MET A 228 -5.22 -20.73 8.55
C MET A 228 -5.41 -21.86 9.57
N GLU A 229 -6.50 -22.62 9.47
CA GLU A 229 -6.72 -23.79 10.34
C GLU A 229 -5.65 -24.86 10.13
N ARG A 230 -5.34 -25.17 8.86
CA ARG A 230 -4.31 -26.16 8.50
C ARG A 230 -2.90 -25.75 8.96
N GLU A 231 -2.63 -24.45 9.04
CA GLU A 231 -1.38 -23.88 9.52
C GLU A 231 -1.33 -23.73 11.06
N GLY A 232 -2.37 -24.17 11.79
CA GLY A 232 -2.41 -24.09 13.25
C GLY A 232 -2.67 -22.69 13.78
N ARG A 233 -3.29 -21.81 12.97
CA ARG A 233 -3.61 -20.42 13.30
C ARG A 233 -5.13 -20.17 13.31
N PRO A 234 -5.93 -20.99 14.03
CA PRO A 234 -7.39 -20.88 14.01
C PRO A 234 -7.85 -19.50 14.49
N GLY A 235 -8.91 -18.98 13.87
CA GLY A 235 -9.48 -17.66 14.18
C GLY A 235 -8.80 -16.48 13.48
N CYS A 236 -7.64 -16.64 12.84
CA CYS A 236 -7.01 -15.55 12.07
C CYS A 236 -7.87 -15.14 10.85
N GLY A 237 -8.48 -16.12 10.17
CA GLY A 237 -9.40 -15.89 9.05
C GLY A 237 -10.62 -15.04 9.42
N LEU A 238 -11.07 -15.06 10.69
CA LEU A 238 -12.16 -14.22 11.16
C LEU A 238 -11.82 -12.73 11.06
N PHE A 239 -10.60 -12.33 11.38
CA PHE A 239 -10.16 -10.94 11.28
C PHE A 239 -10.09 -10.46 9.83
N ALA A 240 -9.71 -11.36 8.92
CA ALA A 240 -9.77 -11.10 7.48
C ALA A 240 -11.19 -10.71 7.04
N LYS A 241 -12.20 -11.51 7.42
CA LYS A 241 -13.62 -11.23 7.14
C LYS A 241 -14.08 -9.92 7.79
N GLN A 242 -13.73 -9.72 9.07
CA GLN A 242 -14.11 -8.51 9.81
C GLN A 242 -13.55 -7.24 9.17
N SER A 243 -12.31 -7.27 8.67
CA SER A 243 -11.72 -6.12 7.99
C SER A 243 -12.52 -5.70 6.75
N MET A 244 -12.97 -6.66 5.94
CA MET A 244 -13.82 -6.38 4.78
C MET A 244 -15.19 -5.82 5.19
N ILE A 245 -15.81 -6.37 6.24
CA ILE A 245 -17.10 -5.89 6.76
C ILE A 245 -17.00 -4.45 7.25
N VAL A 246 -15.93 -4.12 7.99
CA VAL A 246 -15.70 -2.77 8.52
C VAL A 246 -15.49 -1.77 7.38
N THR A 247 -14.70 -2.13 6.37
CA THR A 247 -14.53 -1.35 5.14
C THR A 247 -15.87 -1.11 4.44
N ALA A 248 -16.67 -2.14 4.20
CA ALA A 248 -17.94 -2.03 3.49
C ALA A 248 -18.95 -1.11 4.22
N LYS A 249 -18.97 -1.13 5.56
CA LYS A 249 -19.78 -0.18 6.35
C LYS A 249 -19.35 1.27 6.15
N ALA A 250 -18.04 1.52 6.05
CA ALA A 250 -17.50 2.84 5.82
C ALA A 250 -17.81 3.34 4.41
N TYR A 251 -17.76 2.46 3.40
CA TYR A 251 -18.20 2.77 2.04
C TYR A 251 -19.70 3.09 1.98
N LEU A 252 -20.55 2.33 2.69
CA LEU A 252 -21.98 2.66 2.79
C LEU A 252 -22.18 4.06 3.38
N GLN A 253 -21.39 4.45 4.38
CA GLN A 253 -21.48 5.77 4.98
C GLN A 253 -21.11 6.88 3.99
N GLU A 254 -20.09 6.67 3.15
CA GLU A 254 -19.71 7.62 2.09
C GLU A 254 -20.78 7.73 1.01
N ALA A 255 -21.33 6.60 0.56
CA ALA A 255 -22.45 6.57 -0.38
C ALA A 255 -23.68 7.31 0.19
N LYS A 256 -23.97 7.15 1.48
CA LYS A 256 -25.05 7.87 2.17
C LYS A 256 -24.83 9.37 2.15
N TRP A 257 -23.63 9.84 2.50
CA TRP A 257 -23.29 11.26 2.43
C TRP A 257 -23.49 11.81 1.02
N LEU A 258 -23.01 11.09 0.00
CA LEU A 258 -23.17 11.48 -1.40
C LEU A 258 -24.66 11.55 -1.82
N SER A 259 -25.46 10.53 -1.50
CA SER A 259 -26.88 10.47 -1.87
C SER A 259 -27.74 11.56 -1.21
N GLN A 260 -27.32 12.04 -0.03
CA GLN A 260 -28.01 13.06 0.74
C GLN A 260 -27.51 14.47 0.43
N ASP A 261 -26.54 14.61 -0.49
CA ASP A 261 -25.81 15.86 -0.73
C ASP A 261 -25.22 16.46 0.59
N TYR A 262 -24.80 15.57 1.49
CA TYR A 262 -24.26 15.95 2.80
C TYR A 262 -22.75 16.05 2.72
N VAL A 263 -22.23 17.25 3.00
CA VAL A 263 -20.79 17.48 3.17
C VAL A 263 -20.42 17.23 4.62
N ALA A 264 -19.77 16.09 4.87
CA ALA A 264 -19.28 15.75 6.20
C ALA A 264 -18.29 16.79 6.74
N THR A 265 -18.34 17.02 8.05
CA THR A 265 -17.30 17.81 8.71
C THR A 265 -15.95 17.10 8.59
N PHE A 266 -14.84 17.84 8.67
CA PHE A 266 -13.51 17.24 8.58
C PHE A 266 -13.30 16.10 9.59
N ASN A 267 -13.84 16.20 10.81
CA ASN A 267 -13.72 15.15 11.81
C ASN A 267 -14.54 13.91 11.46
N GLU A 268 -15.79 14.07 11.03
CA GLU A 268 -16.63 12.94 10.56
C GLU A 268 -15.99 12.22 9.38
N TYR A 269 -15.55 12.99 8.37
CA TYR A 269 -14.84 12.47 7.21
C TYR A 269 -13.55 11.74 7.62
N LYS A 270 -12.75 12.32 8.51
CA LYS A 270 -11.49 11.72 8.98
C LYS A 270 -11.74 10.40 9.73
N GLU A 271 -12.74 10.37 10.61
CA GLU A 271 -13.09 9.18 11.38
C GLU A 271 -13.55 8.04 10.46
N ASN A 272 -14.47 8.30 9.52
CA ASN A 272 -14.88 7.31 8.54
C ASN A 272 -13.74 6.92 7.58
N GLY A 273 -12.92 7.91 7.19
CA GLY A 273 -11.78 7.79 6.29
C GLY A 273 -10.73 6.78 6.75
N VAL A 274 -10.55 6.60 8.06
CA VAL A 274 -9.68 5.55 8.60
C VAL A 274 -10.15 4.17 8.14
N TYR A 275 -11.46 3.93 8.13
CA TYR A 275 -12.05 2.64 7.75
C TYR A 275 -12.19 2.49 6.24
N SER A 276 -12.65 3.53 5.53
CA SER A 276 -12.83 3.48 4.06
C SER A 276 -11.51 3.49 3.28
N SER A 277 -10.39 3.91 3.89
CA SER A 277 -9.05 3.75 3.31
C SER A 277 -8.66 2.28 3.04
N SER A 278 -9.40 1.32 3.60
CA SER A 278 -9.15 -0.12 3.50
C SER A 278 -7.81 -0.61 4.06
N TYR A 279 -7.04 0.25 4.73
CA TYR A 279 -5.72 -0.10 5.27
C TYR A 279 -5.75 -1.24 6.29
N LEU A 280 -6.85 -1.38 7.05
CA LEU A 280 -7.03 -2.55 7.93
C LEU A 280 -7.07 -3.85 7.12
N ALA A 281 -7.82 -3.88 6.01
CA ALA A 281 -7.92 -5.05 5.14
C ALA A 281 -6.59 -5.34 4.42
N LEU A 282 -5.87 -4.30 4.00
CA LEU A 282 -4.53 -4.43 3.40
C LEU A 282 -3.52 -5.03 4.38
N LEU A 283 -3.41 -4.49 5.61
CA LEU A 283 -2.50 -5.01 6.63
C LEU A 283 -2.90 -6.42 7.08
N THR A 284 -4.20 -6.68 7.25
CA THR A 284 -4.70 -8.01 7.60
C THR A 284 -4.35 -9.02 6.51
N GLY A 285 -4.64 -8.69 5.24
CA GLY A 285 -4.29 -9.49 4.07
C GLY A 285 -2.79 -9.79 3.96
N SER A 286 -1.96 -8.78 4.24
CA SER A 286 -0.50 -8.89 4.28
C SER A 286 -0.03 -9.88 5.35
N ILE A 287 -0.51 -9.72 6.59
CA ILE A 287 -0.07 -10.51 7.75
C ILE A 287 -0.56 -11.97 7.66
N LEU A 288 -1.70 -12.24 7.01
CA LEU A 288 -2.17 -13.62 6.81
C LEU A 288 -1.15 -14.48 6.07
N GLY A 289 -0.41 -13.91 5.12
CA GLY A 289 0.62 -14.63 4.37
C GLY A 289 1.97 -14.76 5.10
N MET A 290 2.14 -14.11 6.25
CA MET A 290 3.33 -14.20 7.10
C MET A 290 3.10 -15.26 8.18
N VAL A 291 3.38 -16.54 7.89
CA VAL A 291 2.96 -17.65 8.76
C VAL A 291 3.57 -17.58 10.16
N ASP A 292 4.84 -17.21 10.27
CA ASP A 292 5.57 -17.19 11.54
C ASP A 292 5.19 -15.98 12.40
N GLU A 293 4.88 -14.83 11.77
CA GLU A 293 4.57 -13.58 12.46
C GLU A 293 3.06 -13.34 12.64
N GLY A 294 2.24 -13.87 11.74
CA GLY A 294 0.79 -13.66 11.65
C GLY A 294 0.02 -14.49 12.65
N THR A 295 0.28 -14.27 13.94
CA THR A 295 -0.39 -14.95 15.05
C THR A 295 -1.74 -14.30 15.37
N LEU A 296 -2.61 -15.04 16.06
CA LEU A 296 -3.91 -14.54 16.51
C LEU A 296 -3.80 -13.25 17.35
N ASP A 297 -2.75 -13.12 18.17
CA ASP A 297 -2.56 -11.93 19.01
C ASP A 297 -2.16 -10.69 18.19
N VAL A 298 -1.44 -10.87 17.07
CA VAL A 298 -1.18 -9.77 16.13
C VAL A 298 -2.48 -9.28 15.50
N PHE A 299 -3.38 -10.19 15.11
CA PHE A 299 -4.69 -9.79 14.56
C PHE A 299 -5.58 -9.12 15.61
N LYS A 300 -5.60 -9.62 16.85
CA LYS A 300 -6.29 -8.94 17.97
C LYS A 300 -5.73 -7.54 18.18
N TRP A 301 -4.42 -7.39 18.22
CA TRP A 301 -3.78 -6.07 18.35
C TRP A 301 -4.18 -5.15 17.19
N LEU A 302 -4.12 -5.62 15.95
CA LEU A 302 -4.50 -4.84 14.78
C LEU A 302 -5.98 -4.40 14.84
N SER A 303 -6.87 -5.27 15.33
CA SER A 303 -8.30 -4.96 15.51
C SER A 303 -8.59 -3.86 16.54
N THR A 304 -7.61 -3.49 17.38
CA THR A 304 -7.74 -2.35 18.31
C THR A 304 -7.48 -1.00 17.65
N PHE A 305 -7.18 -0.98 16.34
CA PHE A 305 -6.81 0.22 15.60
C PHE A 305 -5.61 0.94 16.24
N PRO A 306 -4.43 0.28 16.29
CA PRO A 306 -3.24 0.88 16.87
C PRO A 306 -2.82 2.14 16.10
N PRO A 307 -2.10 3.09 16.72
CA PRO A 307 -1.71 4.34 16.07
C PRO A 307 -1.00 4.16 14.72
N LEU A 308 -0.22 3.07 14.56
CA LEU A 308 0.40 2.72 13.29
C LEU A 308 -0.63 2.54 12.17
N LEU A 309 -1.69 1.76 12.43
CA LEU A 309 -2.77 1.52 11.45
C LEU A 309 -3.52 2.82 11.17
N VAL A 310 -3.93 3.55 12.21
CA VAL A 310 -4.68 4.81 12.06
C VAL A 310 -3.89 5.82 11.24
N ASN A 311 -2.61 6.03 11.54
CA ASN A 311 -1.79 6.98 10.79
C ASN A 311 -1.56 6.53 9.34
N SER A 312 -1.34 5.23 9.11
CA SER A 312 -1.16 4.69 7.75
C SER A 312 -2.44 4.83 6.92
N ALA A 313 -3.60 4.55 7.53
CA ALA A 313 -4.91 4.75 6.93
C ALA A 313 -5.16 6.21 6.55
N LEU A 314 -4.82 7.15 7.44
CA LEU A 314 -4.95 8.59 7.18
C LEU A 314 -4.01 9.09 6.08
N ILE A 315 -2.77 8.59 6.03
CA ILE A 315 -1.86 8.88 4.91
C ILE A 315 -2.48 8.40 3.60
N GLY A 316 -2.94 7.15 3.55
CA GLY A 316 -3.60 6.57 2.38
C GLY A 316 -4.82 7.39 1.94
N ARG A 317 -5.74 7.69 2.86
CA ARG A 317 -6.97 8.44 2.58
C ARG A 317 -6.67 9.83 2.04
N LEU A 318 -5.84 10.61 2.75
CA LEU A 318 -5.56 12.00 2.37
C LEU A 318 -4.76 12.09 1.07
N CYS A 319 -3.76 11.22 0.88
CA CYS A 319 -3.00 11.20 -0.37
C CYS A 319 -3.87 10.76 -1.55
N GLY A 320 -4.75 9.78 -1.36
CA GLY A 320 -5.69 9.31 -2.38
C GLY A 320 -6.60 10.43 -2.85
N ASP A 321 -7.22 11.15 -1.91
CA ASP A 321 -8.19 12.20 -2.22
C ASP A 321 -7.56 13.44 -2.85
N ILE A 322 -6.37 13.84 -2.40
CA ILE A 322 -5.65 14.95 -3.02
C ILE A 322 -5.27 14.61 -4.46
N ALA A 323 -4.88 13.37 -4.73
CA ALA A 323 -4.48 12.93 -6.07
C ALA A 323 -5.67 12.72 -7.03
N SER A 324 -6.87 12.48 -6.52
CA SER A 324 -8.08 12.28 -7.32
C SER A 324 -8.94 13.54 -7.51
N CYS A 325 -8.56 14.66 -6.87
CA CYS A 325 -9.27 15.94 -6.93
C CYS A 325 -9.01 16.74 -8.24
N GLU A 326 -8.28 16.18 -9.20
CA GLU A 326 -7.99 16.80 -10.51
C GLU A 326 -9.06 16.52 -11.57
#